data_AF-A0A2H0ITF0-F1
#
_entry.id   AF-A0A2H0ITF0-F1
#
_cell.length_a   1.000
_cell.length_b   1.000
_cell.length_c   1.000
_cell.angle_alpha   90.00
_cell.angle_beta   90.00
_cell.angle_gamma   90.00
#
_symmetry.space_group_name_H-M   'P 1'
#
loop_
_entity.id
_entity.type
_entity.pdbx_description
1 polymer ?
#
loop_
_entity_poly.entity_id
_entity_poly.type
_entity_poly.pdbx_seq_one_letter_code
_entity_poly.pdbx_strand_id
1 'polypeptide(L)'
;MKNEQDIAQKIEETMKSLDGIQAAELNPFFFTRLQARMERDIAPSYGRFAFLANMKLNLAMLVVVLMFNVASVVFISAQNSESTESKTALEMFTEEYSSSTSSYDYLNDY
;
A
#
# COMPACT_ATOMS: atom_id res chain seq x y z
N MET A 1 -52.56 -59.10 23.01
CA MET A 1 -52.95 -57.90 23.79
C MET A 1 -51.77 -56.99 24.15
N LYS A 2 -50.58 -57.50 24.52
CA LYS A 2 -49.41 -56.65 24.88
C LYS A 2 -48.85 -55.78 23.74
N ASN A 3 -48.88 -56.26 22.49
CA ASN A 3 -48.30 -55.57 21.32
C ASN A 3 -49.11 -54.36 20.84
N GLU A 4 -50.44 -54.40 20.93
CA GLU A 4 -51.29 -53.30 20.43
C GLU A 4 -51.21 -52.09 21.36
N GLN A 5 -51.06 -52.32 22.67
CA GLN A 5 -50.87 -51.27 23.67
C GLN A 5 -49.51 -50.57 23.50
N ASP A 6 -48.44 -51.32 23.22
CA ASP A 6 -47.13 -50.75 22.93
C ASP A 6 -47.13 -49.87 21.66
N ILE A 7 -47.86 -50.29 20.62
CA ILE A 7 -47.98 -49.50 19.39
C ILE A 7 -48.77 -48.20 19.66
N ALA A 8 -49.89 -48.29 20.38
CA ALA A 8 -50.68 -47.13 20.76
C ALA A 8 -49.86 -46.13 21.59
N GLN A 9 -49.07 -46.62 22.55
CA GLN A 9 -48.21 -45.77 23.37
C GLN A 9 -47.13 -45.06 22.54
N LYS A 10 -46.50 -45.75 21.59
CA LYS A 10 -45.50 -45.15 20.70
C LYS A 10 -46.10 -44.11 19.77
N ILE A 11 -47.33 -44.33 19.30
CA ILE A 11 -48.07 -43.35 18.49
C ILE A 11 -48.34 -42.10 19.34
N GLU A 12 -48.83 -42.28 20.57
CA GLU A 12 -49.08 -41.19 21.52
C GLU A 12 -47.80 -40.38 21.81
N GLU A 13 -46.69 -41.06 22.09
CA GLU A 13 -45.38 -40.43 22.33
C GLU A 13 -44.87 -39.66 21.10
N THR A 14 -45.07 -40.20 19.90
CA THR A 14 -44.68 -39.54 18.65
C THR A 14 -45.52 -38.28 18.42
N MET A 15 -46.84 -38.37 18.57
CA MET A 15 -47.75 -37.22 18.44
C MET A 15 -47.41 -36.13 19.46
N LYS A 16 -47.08 -36.53 20.70
CA LYS A 16 -46.67 -35.62 21.78
C LYS A 16 -45.34 -34.93 21.52
N SER A 17 -44.43 -35.56 20.76
CA SER A 17 -43.15 -34.95 20.36
C SER A 17 -43.32 -33.92 19.24
N LEU A 18 -44.37 -34.05 18.43
CA LEU A 18 -44.71 -33.16 17.33
C LEU A 18 -45.48 -31.91 17.81
N ASP A 19 -46.28 -32.02 18.88
CA ASP A 19 -47.07 -30.91 19.44
C ASP A 19 -46.23 -29.73 19.95
N GLY A 20 -44.95 -29.94 20.27
CA GLY A 20 -44.03 -28.92 20.76
C GLY A 20 -43.22 -28.20 19.67
N ILE A 21 -43.39 -28.59 18.40
CA ILE A 21 -42.60 -28.02 17.29
C ILE A 21 -43.14 -26.64 16.94
N GLN A 22 -42.57 -25.61 17.58
CA GLN A 22 -42.74 -24.24 17.17
C GLN A 22 -41.67 -23.88 16.13
N ALA A 23 -42.03 -23.02 15.18
CA ALA A 23 -41.05 -22.38 14.32
C ALA A 23 -39.98 -21.73 15.21
N ALA A 24 -38.72 -22.08 15.01
CA ALA A 24 -37.64 -21.51 15.79
C ALA A 24 -37.59 -20.00 15.53
N GLU A 25 -38.08 -19.21 16.47
CA GLU A 25 -37.94 -17.76 16.41
C GLU A 25 -36.47 -17.41 16.61
N LEU A 26 -35.82 -17.05 15.51
CA LEU A 26 -34.48 -16.48 15.57
C LEU A 26 -34.55 -15.16 16.32
N ASN A 27 -33.60 -14.94 17.24
CA ASN A 27 -33.41 -13.64 17.85
C ASN A 27 -33.24 -12.58 16.74
N PRO A 28 -33.88 -11.39 16.85
CA PRO A 28 -33.78 -10.32 15.85
C PRO A 28 -32.36 -9.93 15.42
N PHE A 29 -31.36 -10.18 16.28
CA PHE A 29 -29.95 -9.87 16.02
C PHE A 29 -29.10 -11.09 15.65
N PHE A 30 -29.70 -12.25 15.40
CA PHE A 30 -28.97 -13.47 15.05
C PHE A 30 -28.16 -13.28 13.77
N PHE A 31 -28.78 -12.70 12.74
CA PHE A 31 -28.12 -12.43 11.46
C PHE A 31 -26.89 -11.54 11.64
N THR A 32 -27.03 -10.44 12.38
CA THR A 32 -25.92 -9.51 12.66
C THR A 32 -24.78 -10.19 13.41
N ARG A 33 -25.08 -11.03 14.40
CA ARG A 33 -24.05 -11.77 15.17
C ARG A 33 -23.35 -12.81 14.31
N LEU A 34 -24.11 -13.50 13.45
CA LEU A 34 -23.56 -14.47 12.50
C LEU A 34 -22.65 -13.79 11.49
N GLN A 35 -23.10 -12.67 10.91
CA GLN A 35 -22.32 -11.86 9.98
C GLN A 35 -21.02 -11.38 10.63
N ALA A 36 -21.08 -10.79 11.83
CA ALA A 36 -19.88 -10.34 12.54
C ALA A 36 -18.89 -11.47 12.84
N ARG A 37 -19.39 -12.69 13.10
CA ARG A 37 -18.53 -13.86 13.30
C ARG A 37 -17.86 -14.30 12.00
N MET A 38 -18.59 -14.35 10.89
CA MET A 38 -18.04 -14.67 9.58
C MET A 38 -16.98 -13.64 9.15
N GLU A 39 -17.27 -12.35 9.33
CA GLU A 39 -16.32 -11.27 9.04
C GLU A 39 -15.06 -11.37 9.91
N ARG A 40 -15.19 -11.76 11.20
CA ARG A 40 -14.03 -11.97 12.08
C ARG A 40 -13.15 -13.14 11.63
N ASP A 41 -13.77 -14.20 11.11
CA ASP A 41 -13.06 -15.42 10.70
C ASP A 41 -12.49 -15.28 9.26
N ILE A 42 -13.10 -14.43 8.41
CA ILE A 42 -12.65 -14.14 7.04
C ILE A 42 -11.61 -13.01 7.01
N ALA A 43 -11.78 -11.97 7.82
CA ALA A 43 -10.78 -10.92 7.93
C ALA A 43 -9.52 -11.55 8.53
N PRO A 44 -8.38 -11.52 7.83
CA PRO A 44 -7.12 -11.85 8.48
C PRO A 44 -7.04 -10.91 9.68
N SER A 45 -6.67 -11.46 10.84
CA SER A 45 -6.37 -10.67 12.04
C SER A 45 -5.14 -9.82 11.78
N TYR A 46 -5.25 -8.84 10.87
CA TYR A 46 -4.40 -7.69 10.82
C TYR A 46 -4.80 -6.85 12.02
N GLY A 47 -4.40 -7.33 13.20
CA GLY A 47 -4.50 -6.56 14.42
C GLY A 47 -3.85 -5.21 14.18
N ARG A 48 -4.13 -4.25 15.06
CA ARG A 48 -3.58 -2.88 15.02
C ARG A 48 -2.03 -2.84 14.93
N PHE A 49 -1.38 -3.98 15.18
CA PHE A 49 0.06 -4.26 15.08
C PHE A 49 0.54 -4.94 13.78
N ALA A 50 -0.34 -5.26 12.82
CA ALA A 50 0.06 -5.82 11.53
C ALA A 50 0.92 -4.85 10.71
N PHE A 51 0.78 -3.56 10.97
CA PHE A 51 1.68 -2.54 10.44
C PHE A 51 3.12 -2.72 10.96
N LEU A 52 3.29 -3.13 12.23
CA LEU A 52 4.60 -3.43 12.80
C LEU A 52 5.15 -4.78 12.32
N ALA A 53 4.30 -5.78 12.12
CA ALA A 53 4.72 -7.07 11.56
C ALA A 53 5.26 -6.96 10.12
N ASN A 54 4.70 -6.04 9.32
CA ASN A 54 5.15 -5.76 7.95
C ASN A 54 6.21 -4.65 7.85
N MET A 55 6.69 -4.12 8.98
CA MET A 55 7.66 -3.02 8.99
C MET A 55 8.96 -3.36 8.25
N LYS A 56 9.37 -4.64 8.24
CA LYS A 56 10.53 -5.12 7.47
C LYS A 56 10.36 -4.95 5.97
N LEU A 57 9.17 -5.26 5.43
CA LEU A 57 8.86 -5.11 4.01
C LEU A 57 8.73 -3.63 3.63
N ASN A 58 8.06 -2.84 4.48
CA ASN A 58 7.92 -1.40 4.29
C ASN A 58 9.28 -0.68 4.29
N LEU A 59 10.19 -1.08 5.19
CA LEU A 59 11.54 -0.53 5.24
C LEU A 59 12.36 -0.91 4.00
N ALA A 60 12.26 -2.16 3.53
CA ALA A 60 12.92 -2.57 2.28
C ALA A 60 12.40 -1.78 1.07
N MET A 61 11.07 -1.60 0.98
CA MET A 61 10.46 -0.78 -0.08
C MET A 61 10.95 0.67 -0.03
N LEU A 62 11.02 1.27 1.16
CA LEU A 62 11.54 2.63 1.36
C LEU A 62 13.00 2.75 0.88
N VAL A 63 13.86 1.80 1.23
CA VAL A 63 15.27 1.79 0.81
C VAL A 63 15.40 1.68 -0.71
N VAL A 64 14.58 0.83 -1.36
CA VAL A 64 14.57 0.69 -2.82
C VAL A 64 14.14 1.98 -3.49
N VAL A 65 13.07 2.62 -3.01
CA VAL A 65 12.60 3.91 -3.53
C VAL A 65 13.67 4.98 -3.35
N LEU A 66 14.34 5.02 -2.19
CA LEU A 66 15.42 5.97 -1.93
C LEU A 66 16.61 5.76 -2.90
N MET A 67 17.05 4.51 -3.09
CA MET A 67 18.10 4.18 -4.05
C MET A 67 17.72 4.61 -5.47
N PHE A 68 16.48 4.39 -5.88
CA PHE A 68 16.00 4.77 -7.20
C PHE A 68 16.03 6.29 -7.40
N ASN A 69 15.62 7.06 -6.39
CA ASN A 69 15.70 8.53 -6.43
C ASN A 69 17.14 9.03 -6.52
N VAL A 70 18.04 8.49 -5.69
CA VAL A 70 19.47 8.87 -5.72
C VAL A 70 20.10 8.50 -7.06
N ALA A 71 19.85 7.30 -7.57
CA ALA A 71 20.36 6.86 -8.87
C ALA A 71 19.84 7.73 -10.01
N SER A 72 18.56 8.13 -9.97
CA SER A 72 17.97 9.03 -10.96
C SER A 72 18.66 10.40 -10.97
N VAL A 73 18.89 10.99 -9.80
CA VAL A 73 19.60 12.28 -9.68
C VAL A 73 21.03 12.18 -10.19
N VAL A 74 21.76 11.11 -9.83
CA VAL A 74 23.15 10.90 -10.29
C VAL A 74 23.20 10.70 -11.80
N PHE A 75 22.29 9.92 -12.37
CA PHE A 75 22.25 9.66 -13.81
C PHE A 75 21.95 10.94 -14.62
N ILE A 76 21.00 11.75 -14.16
CA ILE A 76 20.67 13.04 -14.80
C ILE A 76 21.85 14.01 -14.66
N SER A 77 22.48 14.07 -13.47
CA SER A 77 23.63 14.94 -13.24
C SER A 77 24.86 14.54 -14.06
N ALA A 78 25.07 13.23 -14.25
CA ALA A 78 26.14 12.71 -15.10
C ALA A 78 25.94 13.07 -16.58
N GLN A 79 24.71 13.03 -17.09
CA GLN A 79 24.39 13.49 -18.45
C GLN A 79 24.57 15.00 -18.62
N ASN A 80 24.24 15.78 -17.59
CA ASN A 80 24.46 17.23 -17.60
C ASN A 80 25.95 17.62 -17.46
N SER A 81 26.82 16.69 -17.06
CA SER A 81 28.26 16.95 -16.90
C SER A 81 29.05 16.88 -18.20
N GLU A 82 28.47 16.34 -19.29
CA GLU A 82 29.10 16.35 -20.63
C GLU A 82 28.85 17.63 -21.43
N SER A 83 28.12 18.61 -20.89
CA SER A 83 27.86 19.87 -21.61
C SER A 83 27.65 21.08 -20.71
N THR A 84 28.57 21.34 -19.78
CA THR A 84 28.68 22.69 -19.20
C THR A 84 30.10 22.93 -18.68
N GLU A 85 31.02 23.36 -19.55
CA GLU A 85 32.00 24.36 -19.12
C GLU A 85 31.18 25.60 -18.73
N SER A 86 30.75 25.65 -17.47
CA SER A 86 30.04 26.79 -16.92
C SER A 86 31.09 27.84 -16.65
N LYS A 87 31.52 28.54 -17.72
CA LYS A 87 32.38 29.72 -17.58
C LYS A 87 31.67 30.66 -16.62
N THR A 88 32.35 31.01 -15.53
CA THR A 88 31.78 31.93 -14.54
C THR A 88 31.51 33.26 -15.25
N ALA A 89 30.49 34.02 -14.84
CA ALA A 89 30.20 35.34 -15.44
C ALA A 89 31.44 36.25 -15.54
N LEU A 90 32.39 36.08 -14.62
CA LEU A 90 33.69 36.75 -14.61
C LEU A 90 34.64 36.29 -15.74
N GLU A 91 34.66 35.00 -16.07
CA GLU A 91 35.48 34.46 -17.16
C GLU A 91 34.95 34.92 -18.52
N MET A 92 33.63 34.93 -18.70
CA MET A 92 33.00 35.46 -19.93
C MET A 92 33.30 36.96 -20.11
N PHE A 93 33.24 37.74 -19.02
CA PHE A 93 33.57 39.16 -19.06
C PHE A 93 35.05 39.43 -19.37
N THR A 94 35.95 38.60 -18.84
CA THR A 94 37.40 38.73 -19.07
C THR A 94 37.78 38.39 -20.51
N GLU A 95 37.17 37.35 -21.08
CA GLU A 95 37.36 36.96 -22.48
C GLU A 95 36.93 38.08 -23.43
N GLU A 96 35.75 38.68 -23.21
CA GLU A 96 35.26 39.80 -24.01
C GLU A 96 36.13 41.06 -23.90
N TYR A 97 36.58 41.40 -22.69
CA TYR A 97 37.46 42.55 -22.48
C TYR A 97 38.85 42.35 -23.11
N SER A 98 39.41 41.13 -23.01
CA SER A 98 40.70 40.79 -23.63
C SER A 98 40.62 40.80 -25.17
N SER A 99 39.51 40.33 -25.74
CA SER A 99 39.22 40.39 -27.18
C SER A 99 39.12 41.84 -27.69
N SER A 100 38.47 42.71 -26.92
CA SER A 100 38.33 44.14 -27.27
C SER A 100 39.66 44.91 -27.23
N THR A 101 40.62 44.47 -26.42
CA THR A 101 41.93 45.14 -26.28
C THR A 101 42.83 44.90 -27.49
N SER A 102 42.73 43.73 -28.16
CA SER A 102 43.44 43.46 -29.42
C SER A 102 42.95 44.30 -30.60
N SER A 103 41.86 45.04 -30.45
CA SER A 103 41.29 45.90 -31.50
C SER A 103 41.93 47.29 -31.59
N TYR A 104 43.05 47.57 -30.89
CA TYR A 104 43.76 48.87 -30.97
C TYR A 104 45.20 48.75 -31.51
N ASP A 105 45.58 47.60 -32.05
CA ASP A 105 46.94 47.33 -32.55
C ASP A 105 47.29 48.11 -33.84
N TYR A 106 46.30 48.78 -34.46
CA TYR A 106 46.53 49.65 -35.64
C TYR A 106 47.04 51.05 -35.28
N LEU A 107 47.19 51.40 -34.00
CA LEU A 107 47.73 52.69 -33.55
C LEU A 107 49.24 52.66 -33.26
N ASN A 108 49.90 51.51 -33.41
CA ASN A 108 51.31 51.32 -33.04
C ASN A 108 52.26 51.23 -34.25
N ASP A 109 51.79 51.57 -35.46
CA ASP A 109 52.57 51.54 -36.70
C ASP A 109 52.67 52.96 -37.32
N TYR A 110 53.41 53.86 -36.65
CA TYR A 110 53.95 55.11 -37.18
C TYR A 110 55.29 55.47 -36.52
#